data_AF-A0A317SZH6-F1
#
_entry.id   AF-A0A317SZH6-F1
#
_cell.length_a   1.000
_cell.length_b   1.000
_cell.length_c   1.000
_cell.angle_alpha   90.00
_cell.angle_beta   90.00
_cell.angle_gamma   90.00
#
_symmetry.space_group_name_H-M   'P 1'
#
loop_
_entity.id
_entity.type
_entity.pdbx_description
1 polymer ?
#
loop_
_entity_poly.entity_id
_entity_poly.type
_entity_poly.pdbx_seq_one_letter_code
_entity_poly.pdbx_strand_id
1 'polypeptide(L)'
;MAPDGYLRVVMPTALHETAVSWMRKEFNLWVYDHLLTPEAIEAITDALIIHDHFLGEFSGTVKIPDLAYSPCINGIRRAFPTVVLEPGWTESQEQLPHDLQLWQERRPGVVKIVILF
;
A
#
# COMPACT_ATOMS: atom_id res chain seq x y z
N MET A 1 -1.01 -16.31 -5.89
CA MET A 1 -1.00 -17.04 -7.17
C MET A 1 -2.08 -16.43 -8.02
N ALA A 2 -1.79 -16.06 -9.27
CA ALA A 2 -2.83 -15.62 -10.18
C ALA A 2 -3.80 -16.79 -10.48
N PRO A 3 -5.06 -16.52 -10.85
CA PRO A 3 -6.10 -17.55 -11.05
C PRO A 3 -5.74 -18.60 -12.12
N ASP A 4 -4.77 -18.31 -12.97
CA ASP A 4 -4.24 -19.15 -14.03
C ASP A 4 -3.07 -20.06 -13.60
N GLY A 5 -2.65 -20.00 -12.34
CA GLY A 5 -1.56 -20.83 -11.81
C GLY A 5 -0.15 -20.34 -12.14
N TYR A 6 0.00 -19.14 -12.70
CA TYR A 6 1.31 -18.57 -13.02
C TYR A 6 1.80 -17.60 -11.93
N LEU A 7 3.12 -17.59 -11.71
CA LEU A 7 3.81 -16.56 -10.94
C LEU A 7 4.06 -15.37 -11.86
N ARG A 8 3.48 -14.22 -11.53
CA ARG A 8 3.76 -12.98 -12.24
C ARG A 8 4.91 -12.27 -11.54
N VAL A 9 6.07 -12.26 -12.19
CA VAL A 9 7.25 -11.51 -11.72
C VAL A 9 7.20 -10.14 -12.36
N VAL A 10 6.84 -9.12 -11.57
CA VAL A 10 6.96 -7.72 -11.97
C VAL A 10 8.29 -7.23 -11.44
N MET A 11 9.20 -6.84 -12.34
CA MET A 11 10.47 -6.23 -11.94
C MET A 11 10.24 -4.74 -11.75
N PRO A 12 10.42 -4.18 -10.54
CA PRO A 12 10.28 -2.77 -10.33
C PRO A 12 11.30 -2.02 -11.19
N THR A 13 10.82 -1.07 -11.98
CA THR A 13 11.69 -0.15 -12.72
C THR A 13 12.17 0.97 -11.79
N ALA A 14 13.26 1.65 -12.12
CA ALA A 14 13.69 2.83 -11.36
C ALA A 14 12.56 3.88 -11.26
N LEU A 15 11.71 3.96 -12.28
CA LEU A 15 10.56 4.85 -12.31
C LEU A 15 9.44 4.39 -11.35
N HIS A 16 9.19 3.09 -11.27
CA HIS A 16 8.26 2.49 -10.30
C HIS A 16 8.66 2.84 -8.85
N GLU A 17 9.93 2.67 -8.50
CA GLU A 17 10.44 2.98 -7.15
C GLU A 17 10.48 4.49 -6.83
N THR A 18 10.38 5.35 -7.84
CA THR A 18 10.50 6.81 -7.66
C THR A 18 9.37 7.34 -6.77
N ALA A 19 8.15 6.87 -6.97
CA ALA A 19 6.97 7.26 -6.17
C ALA A 19 7.13 6.89 -4.69
N VAL A 20 7.52 5.64 -4.41
CA VAL A 20 7.75 5.13 -3.05
C VAL A 20 8.89 5.91 -2.38
N SER A 21 9.99 6.09 -3.10
CA SER A 21 11.17 6.82 -2.61
C SER A 21 10.85 8.27 -2.30
N TRP A 22 10.06 8.93 -3.15
CA TRP A 22 9.61 10.31 -2.94
C TRP A 22 8.75 10.41 -1.67
N MET A 23 7.74 9.56 -1.50
CA MET A 23 6.88 9.62 -0.31
C MET A 23 7.64 9.36 1.00
N ARG A 24 8.57 8.39 1.02
CA ARG A 24 9.45 8.17 2.19
C ARG A 24 10.33 9.38 2.49
N LYS A 25 10.85 10.03 1.45
CA LYS A 25 11.64 11.26 1.60
C LYS A 25 10.81 12.40 2.17
N GLU A 26 9.61 12.64 1.65
CA GLU A 26 8.70 13.68 2.16
C GLU A 26 8.32 13.42 3.62
N PHE A 27 7.98 12.18 3.98
CA PHE A 27 7.68 11.84 5.37
C PHE A 27 8.85 12.19 6.31
N ASN A 28 10.08 11.84 5.93
CA ASN A 28 11.28 12.19 6.70
C ASN A 28 11.47 13.71 6.80
N LEU A 29 11.24 14.46 5.71
CA LEU A 29 11.31 15.92 5.75
C LEU A 29 10.27 16.51 6.71
N TRP A 30 9.04 16.00 6.71
CA TRP A 30 8.01 16.43 7.67
C TRP A 30 8.41 16.16 9.12
N VAL A 31 9.13 15.07 9.39
CA VAL A 31 9.70 14.79 10.72
C VAL A 31 10.77 15.81 11.08
N TYR A 32 11.73 16.07 10.18
CA TYR A 32 12.84 17.02 10.43
C TYR A 32 12.38 18.46 10.56
N ASP A 33 11.34 18.85 9.82
CA ASP A 33 10.75 20.19 9.84
C ASP A 33 9.74 20.37 10.98
N HIS A 34 9.60 19.37 11.86
CA HIS A 34 8.68 19.37 13.00
C HIS A 34 7.21 19.56 12.61
N LEU A 35 6.81 19.10 11.42
CA LEU A 35 5.43 19.10 10.96
C LEU A 35 4.61 17.92 11.53
N LEU A 36 5.29 16.89 12.06
CA LEU A 36 4.69 15.76 12.77
C LEU A 36 5.12 15.77 14.23
N THR A 37 4.18 15.51 15.14
CA THR A 37 4.52 15.27 16.56
C THR A 37 5.11 13.86 16.72
N PRO A 38 5.90 13.61 17.79
CA PRO A 38 6.39 12.26 18.08
C PRO A 38 5.27 11.21 18.14
N GLU A 39 4.12 11.57 18.71
CA GLU A 39 2.95 10.68 18.78
C GLU A 39 2.38 10.37 17.39
N ALA A 40 2.38 11.34 16.47
CA ALA A 40 1.93 11.13 15.10
C ALA A 40 2.88 10.22 14.31
N ILE A 41 4.19 10.32 14.56
CA ILE A 41 5.21 9.44 13.97
C ILE A 41 5.00 8.01 14.45
N GLU A 42 4.85 7.78 15.76
CA GLU A 42 4.60 6.45 16.33
C GLU A 42 3.23 5.87 15.94
N ALA A 43 2.26 6.72 15.65
CA ALA A 43 0.91 6.31 15.24
C ALA A 43 0.84 5.76 13.81
N ILE A 44 1.90 5.89 13.00
CA ILE A 44 1.92 5.47 11.60
C ILE A 44 3.19 4.66 11.34
N THR A 45 3.05 3.49 10.73
CA THR A 45 4.20 2.68 10.30
C THR A 45 4.10 2.37 8.81
N ASP A 46 5.21 2.57 8.10
CA ASP A 46 5.44 1.94 6.81
C ASP A 46 6.08 0.57 7.02
N ALA A 47 5.50 -0.46 6.42
CA ALA A 47 6.07 -1.79 6.47
C ALA A 47 5.69 -2.56 5.21
N LEU A 48 6.68 -3.19 4.58
CA LEU A 48 6.45 -4.07 3.44
C LEU A 48 5.95 -5.42 3.96
N ILE A 49 4.64 -5.63 3.87
CA ILE A 49 3.97 -6.79 4.48
C ILE A 49 3.08 -7.47 3.46
N ILE A 50 3.04 -8.79 3.56
CA ILE A 50 2.11 -9.62 2.81
C ILE A 50 0.71 -9.48 3.44
N HIS A 51 -0.26 -9.08 2.63
CA HIS A 51 -1.67 -9.09 2.97
C HIS A 51 -2.34 -10.27 2.25
N ASP A 52 -2.95 -11.17 3.01
CA ASP A 52 -3.48 -12.46 2.54
C ASP A 52 -4.91 -12.76 3.05
N HIS A 53 -5.45 -11.90 3.92
CA HIS A 53 -6.78 -12.08 4.50
C HIS A 53 -7.86 -11.30 3.73
N PHE A 54 -7.80 -11.23 2.41
CA PHE A 54 -8.91 -10.67 1.62
C PHE A 54 -10.18 -11.55 1.78
N LEU A 55 -11.36 -10.96 1.64
CA LEU A 55 -12.64 -11.65 1.89
C LEU A 55 -13.38 -11.82 0.56
N GLY A 56 -14.66 -12.18 0.56
CA GLY A 56 -15.52 -12.08 -0.63
C GLY A 56 -14.96 -12.70 -1.92
N GLU A 57 -14.98 -11.91 -3.00
CA GLU A 57 -14.52 -12.31 -4.34
C GLU A 57 -13.00 -12.42 -4.41
N PHE A 58 -12.28 -11.69 -3.56
CA PHE A 58 -10.82 -11.75 -3.50
C PHE A 58 -10.30 -12.73 -2.45
N SER A 59 -11.15 -13.58 -1.87
CA SER A 59 -10.77 -14.57 -0.87
C SER A 59 -9.65 -15.48 -1.37
N GLY A 60 -8.57 -15.61 -0.59
CA GLY A 60 -7.38 -16.39 -0.96
C GLY A 60 -6.36 -15.63 -1.82
N THR A 61 -6.63 -14.37 -2.15
CA THR A 61 -5.65 -13.48 -2.78
C THR A 61 -4.54 -13.13 -1.80
N VAL A 62 -3.33 -12.95 -2.32
CA VAL A 62 -2.16 -12.49 -1.57
C VAL A 62 -1.56 -11.32 -2.32
N LYS A 63 -1.32 -10.21 -1.62
CA LYS A 63 -0.74 -8.99 -2.20
C LYS A 63 0.27 -8.34 -1.28
N ILE A 64 1.31 -7.77 -1.87
CA ILE A 64 2.29 -6.91 -1.20
C ILE A 64 2.15 -5.54 -1.87
N PRO A 65 1.83 -4.47 -1.13
CA PRO A 65 1.78 -3.13 -1.67
C PRO A 65 3.19 -2.58 -1.86
N ASP A 66 3.38 -1.71 -2.84
CA ASP A 66 4.68 -1.04 -3.06
C ASP A 66 5.02 -0.11 -1.89
N LEU A 67 4.02 0.58 -1.35
CA LEU A 67 4.09 1.27 -0.07
C LEU A 67 2.73 1.27 0.63
N ALA A 68 2.74 1.01 1.94
CA ALA A 68 1.54 1.07 2.75
C ALA A 68 1.80 1.69 4.12
N TYR A 69 0.91 2.58 4.54
CA TYR A 69 0.88 3.15 5.87
C TYR A 69 -0.26 2.53 6.68
N SER A 70 0.10 1.93 7.81
CA SER A 70 -0.84 1.33 8.75
C SER A 70 -0.89 2.12 10.04
N PRO A 71 -2.08 2.37 10.62
CA PRO A 71 -2.17 3.00 11.91
C PRO A 71 -1.71 2.04 13.02
N CYS A 72 -0.99 2.58 14.00
CA CYS A 72 -0.64 1.94 15.25
C CYS A 72 -1.57 2.47 16.34
N ILE A 73 -2.42 1.61 16.89
CA ILE A 73 -3.34 1.97 17.97
C ILE A 73 -2.89 1.23 19.23
N ASN A 74 -2.57 1.99 20.29
CA ASN A 74 -2.01 1.46 21.54
C ASN A 74 -0.72 0.64 21.31
N GLY A 75 0.16 1.10 20.40
CA GLY A 75 1.39 0.40 20.03
C GLY A 75 1.17 -0.85 19.15
N ILE A 76 -0.08 -1.15 18.77
CA ILE A 76 -0.42 -2.31 17.93
C ILE A 76 -0.76 -1.81 16.53
N ARG A 77 0.08 -2.18 15.57
CA ARG A 77 -0.19 -1.96 14.14
C ARG A 77 -1.47 -2.68 13.72
N ARG A 78 -2.35 -2.01 12.99
CA ARG A 78 -3.50 -2.65 12.37
C ARG A 78 -3.07 -3.58 11.24
N ALA A 79 -3.79 -4.70 11.09
CA ALA A 79 -3.47 -5.72 10.09
C ALA A 79 -3.67 -5.26 8.64
N PHE A 80 -4.54 -4.27 8.42
CA PHE A 80 -4.81 -3.69 7.11
C PHE A 80 -4.40 -2.23 7.10
N PRO A 81 -3.75 -1.77 6.02
CA PRO A 81 -3.29 -0.40 5.90
C PRO A 81 -4.46 0.55 5.71
N THR A 82 -4.24 1.82 6.05
CA THR A 82 -5.20 2.90 5.77
C THR A 82 -4.80 3.67 4.51
N VAL A 83 -3.51 3.72 4.17
CA VAL A 83 -3.04 4.31 2.93
C VAL A 83 -2.21 3.29 2.19
N VAL A 84 -2.48 3.11 0.90
CA VAL A 84 -1.67 2.29 0.00
C VAL A 84 -1.30 3.14 -1.21
N LEU A 85 -0.04 3.05 -1.62
CA LEU A 85 0.50 3.67 -2.82
C LEU A 85 0.97 2.55 -3.75
N GLU A 86 0.38 2.49 -4.94
CA GLU A 86 0.74 1.54 -6.01
C GLU A 86 1.04 2.35 -7.29
N PRO A 87 2.32 2.59 -7.63
CA PRO A 87 2.71 3.17 -8.91
C PRO A 87 2.41 2.24 -10.10
N GLY A 88 1.39 2.57 -10.88
CA GLY A 88 0.87 1.71 -11.96
C GLY A 88 1.66 1.70 -13.28
N TRP A 89 2.91 2.18 -13.31
CA TRP A 89 3.60 2.52 -14.57
C TRP A 89 3.80 1.33 -15.53
N THR A 90 3.97 0.11 -14.99
CA THR A 90 4.17 -1.10 -15.80
C THR A 90 2.94 -2.01 -15.84
N GLU A 91 1.86 -1.67 -15.14
CA GLU A 91 0.64 -2.45 -15.16
C GLU A 91 -0.29 -1.99 -16.29
N SER A 92 -1.13 -2.91 -16.78
CA SER A 92 -2.14 -2.51 -17.75
C SER A 92 -3.18 -1.62 -17.05
N GLN A 93 -3.68 -0.61 -17.77
CA GLN A 93 -4.70 0.29 -17.25
C GLN A 93 -5.97 -0.44 -16.77
N GLU A 94 -6.21 -1.66 -17.26
CA GLU A 94 -7.30 -2.56 -16.86
C GLU A 94 -7.09 -3.24 -15.50
N GLN A 95 -5.85 -3.34 -15.00
CA GLN A 95 -5.55 -3.94 -13.69
C GLN A 95 -5.73 -2.95 -12.53
N LEU A 96 -5.61 -1.65 -12.81
CA LEU A 96 -5.76 -0.60 -11.80
C LEU A 96 -7.16 -0.58 -11.13
N PRO A 97 -8.28 -0.74 -11.86
CA PRO A 97 -9.60 -0.86 -11.23
C PRO A 97 -9.75 -2.13 -10.37
N HIS A 98 -9.13 -3.24 -10.79
CA HIS A 98 -9.17 -4.49 -10.02
C HIS A 98 -8.40 -4.35 -8.71
N ASP A 99 -7.22 -3.74 -8.76
CA ASP A 99 -6.41 -3.46 -7.57
C ASP A 99 -7.07 -2.45 -6.64
N LEU A 100 -7.75 -1.45 -7.20
CA LEU A 100 -8.56 -0.52 -6.44
C LEU A 100 -9.70 -1.25 -5.70
N GLN A 101 -10.43 -2.13 -6.38
CA GLN A 101 -11.51 -2.92 -5.79
C GLN A 101 -10.99 -3.86 -4.71
N LEU A 102 -9.87 -4.54 -4.96
CA LEU A 102 -9.20 -5.43 -4.01
C LEU A 102 -8.89 -4.73 -2.69
N TRP A 103 -8.26 -3.55 -2.75
CA TRP A 103 -7.91 -2.78 -1.55
C TRP A 103 -9.14 -2.17 -0.85
N GLN A 104 -10.27 -1.98 -1.55
CA GLN A 104 -11.51 -1.44 -0.97
C GLN A 104 -12.47 -2.50 -0.40
N GLU A 105 -12.24 -3.80 -0.68
CA GLU A 105 -13.21 -4.88 -0.41
C GLU A 105 -13.63 -5.00 1.05
N ARG A 106 -12.70 -4.84 2.01
CA ARG A 106 -13.01 -5.10 3.42
C ARG A 106 -14.02 -4.11 4.01
N ARG A 107 -13.91 -2.83 3.66
CA ARG A 107 -14.85 -1.74 3.99
C ARG A 107 -14.61 -0.56 3.04
N PRO A 108 -15.62 -0.15 2.23
CA PRO A 108 -15.53 1.07 1.44
C PRO A 108 -15.12 2.27 2.32
N GLY A 109 -14.06 2.98 1.92
CA GLY A 109 -13.59 4.20 2.59
C GLY A 109 -12.59 4.02 3.74
N VAL A 110 -12.19 2.79 4.08
CA VAL A 110 -11.17 2.55 5.14
C VAL A 110 -9.74 2.60 4.61
N VAL A 111 -9.54 2.24 3.33
CA VAL A 111 -8.25 2.36 2.65
C VAL A 111 -8.33 3.48 1.62
N LYS A 112 -7.51 4.51 1.80
CA LYS A 112 -7.27 5.56 0.80
C LYS A 112 -6.15 5.08 -0.11
N ILE A 113 -6.48 4.85 -1.37
CA ILE A 113 -5.53 4.34 -2.35
C ILE A 113 -5.07 5.52 -3.18
N VAL A 114 -3.76 5.71 -3.24
CA VAL A 114 -3.12 6.66 -4.14
C VAL A 114 -2.54 5.84 -5.28
N ILE A 115 -3.13 5.96 -6.46
CA ILE A 115 -2.56 5.40 -7.68
C ILE A 115 -1.83 6.56 -8.37
N LEU A 116 -0.51 6.46 -8.50
CA LEU A 116 0.28 7.43 -9.26
C LEU A 116 0.49 6.89 -10.67
N PHE A 117 0.21 7.75 -11.65
CA PHE A 117 0.48 7.57 -13.08
C PHE A 117 1.71 8.38 -13.48
#